data_AF-A0A924LZA6-F1
#
_entry.id   AF-A0A924LZA6-F1
#
_cell.length_a   1.000
_cell.length_b   1.000
_cell.length_c   1.000
_cell.angle_alpha   90.00
_cell.angle_beta   90.00
_cell.angle_gamma   90.00
#
_symmetry.space_group_name_H-M   'P 1'
#
loop_
_entity.id
_entity.type
_entity.pdbx_description
1 polymer ?
#
loop_
_entity_poly.entity_id
_entity_poly.type
_entity_poly.pdbx_seq_one_letter_code
_entity_poly.pdbx_strand_id
1 'polypeptide(L)' 'LDLSGYGRVDLVLDADGVPQVLELESVPGMTDTSLLPIAAAAAGMKLGDVVAVLIDDALRGD' A
#
# COMPACT_ATOMS: atom_id res chain seq x y z
N LEU A 1 -11.67 2.03 10.08
CA LEU A 1 -10.97 0.73 10.28
C LEU A 1 -9.91 0.82 11.37
N ASP A 2 -9.60 2.02 11.90
CA ASP A 2 -8.60 2.22 12.95
C ASP A 2 -7.24 1.60 12.58
N LEU A 3 -6.82 1.85 11.34
CA LEU A 3 -5.59 1.36 10.76
C LEU A 3 -4.57 2.50 10.72
N SER A 4 -3.32 2.18 11.02
CA SER A 4 -2.17 3.08 10.95
C SER A 4 -1.01 2.40 10.21
N GLY A 5 0.00 3.19 9.81
CA GLY A 5 1.11 2.70 9.00
C GLY A 5 0.73 2.49 7.54
N TYR A 6 0.68 1.24 7.08
CA TYR A 6 0.49 0.90 5.68
C TYR A 6 -0.51 -0.24 5.44
N GLY A 7 -0.99 -0.33 4.21
CA GLY A 7 -1.85 -1.42 3.76
C GLY A 7 -2.07 -1.35 2.25
N ARG A 8 -2.69 -2.38 1.68
CA ARG A 8 -3.16 -2.40 0.30
C ARG A 8 -4.68 -2.50 0.31
N VAL A 9 -5.35 -1.69 -0.50
CA VAL A 9 -6.80 -1.75 -0.70
C VAL A 9 -7.05 -2.18 -2.13
N ASP A 10 -7.74 -3.30 -2.29
CA ASP A 10 -8.06 -3.83 -3.61
C ASP A 10 -9.44 -3.33 -4.04
N LEU A 11 -9.48 -2.77 -5.24
CA LEU A 11 -10.65 -2.11 -5.81
C LEU A 11 -11.03 -2.75 -7.14
N VAL A 12 -12.33 -2.84 -7.42
CA VAL A 12 -12.87 -3.14 -8.76
C VAL A 12 -13.77 -1.99 -9.19
N LEU A 13 -13.61 -1.52 -10.43
CA LEU A 13 -14.52 -0.53 -11.01
C LEU A 13 -15.75 -1.25 -11.55
N ASP A 14 -16.94 -0.77 -11.20
CA ASP A 14 -18.18 -1.24 -11.81
C ASP A 14 -18.38 -0.67 -13.23
N ALA A 15 -19.52 -0.98 -13.85
CA ALA A 15 -19.82 -0.59 -15.22
C ALA A 15 -19.87 0.93 -15.44
N ASP A 16 -20.14 1.70 -14.39
CA ASP A 16 -20.19 3.16 -14.43
C ASP A 16 -18.86 3.79 -13.99
N GLY A 17 -17.83 2.96 -13.73
CA GLY A 17 -16.51 3.39 -13.30
C GLY A 17 -16.41 3.71 -11.80
N VAL A 18 -17.41 3.32 -10.99
CA VAL A 18 -17.38 3.57 -9.55
C VAL A 18 -16.52 2.50 -8.87
N PRO A 19 -15.53 2.89 -8.05
CA PRO A 19 -14.69 1.93 -7.33
C PRO A 19 -15.45 1.25 -6.20
N GLN A 20 -15.42 -0.08 -6.20
CA GLN A 20 -15.94 -0.96 -5.16
C GLN A 20 -14.77 -1.58 -4.40
N VAL A 21 -14.78 -1.49 -3.07
CA VAL A 21 -13.74 -2.10 -2.21
C VAL A 21 -13.98 -3.60 -2.11
N LEU A 22 -12.97 -4.40 -2.46
CA LEU A 22 -12.98 -5.85 -2.31
C LEU A 22 -12.41 -6.28 -0.96
N GLU A 23 -11.17 -5.87 -0.69
CA GLU A 23 -10.46 -6.23 0.53
C GLU A 23 -9.48 -5.13 0.94
N LEU A 24 -9.10 -5.21 2.21
CA LEU A 24 -7.97 -4.49 2.74
C LEU A 24 -7.00 -5.50 3.35
N GLU A 25 -5.76 -5.43 2.89
CA GLU A 25 -4.64 -6.18 3.43
C GLU A 25 -3.82 -5.23 4.32
N SER A 26 -3.87 -5.44 5.64
CA SER A 26 -3.12 -4.63 6.61
C SER A 26 -1.61 -4.92 6.61
N VAL A 27 -1.20 -6.05 6.03
CA VAL A 27 0.21 -6.41 5.83
C VAL A 27 0.36 -7.04 4.43
N PRO A 28 0.43 -6.22 3.37
CA PRO A 28 0.58 -6.74 2.02
C PRO A 28 1.96 -7.35 1.79
N GLY A 29 2.07 -8.21 0.76
CA GLY A 29 3.34 -8.78 0.34
C GLY A 29 4.40 -7.72 0.00
N MET A 30 5.66 -8.00 0.36
CA MET A 30 6.80 -7.09 0.23
C MET A 30 7.93 -7.65 -0.66
N THR A 31 7.69 -8.74 -1.39
CA THR A 31 8.67 -9.28 -2.36
C THR A 31 8.67 -8.45 -3.64
N ASP A 32 9.71 -8.56 -4.46
CA ASP A 32 9.82 -7.81 -5.73
C ASP A 32 8.64 -8.04 -6.70
N THR A 33 7.94 -9.17 -6.58
CA THR A 33 6.76 -9.53 -7.37
C THR A 33 5.43 -9.16 -6.71
N SER A 34 5.45 -8.55 -5.51
CA SER A 34 4.26 -8.12 -4.80
C SER A 34 3.77 -6.76 -5.30
N LEU A 35 2.46 -6.51 -5.18
CA LEU A 35 1.83 -5.32 -5.74
C LEU A 35 2.31 -4.00 -5.13
N LEU A 36 2.60 -3.94 -3.83
CA LEU A 36 3.06 -2.71 -3.18
C LEU A 36 4.47 -2.31 -3.66
N PRO A 37 5.47 -3.22 -3.71
CA PRO A 37 6.76 -2.95 -4.35
C PRO A 37 6.65 -2.57 -5.84
N ILE A 38 5.79 -3.23 -6.61
CA ILE A 38 5.56 -2.88 -8.03
C ILE A 38 4.99 -1.46 -8.18
N ALA A 39 4.00 -1.09 -7.34
CA ALA A 39 3.41 0.25 -7.36
C ALA A 39 4.41 1.33 -6.95
N ALA A 40 5.24 1.06 -5.93
CA ALA A 40 6.31 1.96 -5.51
C ALA A 40 7.32 2.21 -6.64
N ALA A 41 7.76 1.14 -7.32
CA ALA A 41 8.66 1.24 -8.47
C ALA A 41 8.05 2.06 -9.62
N ALA A 42 6.75 1.87 -9.89
CA ALA A 42 6.02 2.66 -10.88
C ALA A 42 5.93 4.15 -10.50
N ALA A 43 5.91 4.46 -9.20
CA ALA A 43 5.99 5.83 -8.67
C ALA A 43 7.43 6.38 -8.61
N GLY A 44 8.44 5.63 -9.09
CA GLY A 44 9.85 6.03 -9.08
C GLY A 44 10.56 5.82 -7.74
N MET A 45 9.94 5.09 -6.80
CA MET A 45 10.51 4.75 -5.49
C MET A 45 11.11 3.35 -5.51
N LYS A 46 12.27 3.18 -4.86
CA LYS A 46 12.79 1.85 -4.54
C LYS A 46 12.06 1.33 -3.30
N LEU A 47 12.00 0.00 -3.15
CA LEU A 47 11.40 -0.62 -1.95
C LEU A 47 12.03 -0.10 -0.64
N GLY A 48 13.35 0.14 -0.63
CA GLY A 48 14.04 0.73 0.51
C GLY A 48 13.55 2.13 0.88
N ASP A 49 13.13 2.94 -0.10
CA ASP A 49 12.59 4.28 0.13
C ASP A 49 11.23 4.19 0.83
N VAL A 50 10.39 3.25 0.41
CA VAL A 50 9.10 2.97 1.07
C VAL A 50 9.32 2.53 2.51
N VAL A 51 10.23 1.57 2.74
CA VAL A 51 10.52 1.07 4.09
C VAL A 51 11.04 2.20 5.00
N ALA A 52 11.89 3.10 4.48
CA ALA A 52 12.37 4.24 5.25
C ALA A 52 11.22 5.16 5.69
N VAL A 53 10.28 5.48 4.78
CA VAL A 53 9.08 6.27 5.11
C VAL A 53 8.24 5.59 6.18
N LEU A 54 8.04 4.26 6.10
CA LEU A 54 7.27 3.52 7.09
C LEU A 54 7.94 3.48 8.47
N ILE A 55 9.27 3.39 8.52
CA ILE A 55 10.03 3.47 9.77
C ILE A 55 9.88 4.86 10.39
N ASP A 56 10.05 5.91 9.60
CA ASP A 56 9.91 7.29 10.07
C ASP A 56 8.50 7.57 10.60
N ASP A 57 7.47 7.05 9.92
CA ASP A 57 6.07 7.13 10.33
C ASP A 57 5.84 6.42 11.67
N ALA A 58 6.30 5.16 11.79
CA ALA A 58 6.17 4.38 13.01
C ALA A 58 6.89 5.02 14.23
N LEU A 59 7.98 5.75 14.00
CA LEU A 59 8.71 6.46 15.06
C LEU A 59 8.03 7.75 15.51
N ARG A 60 7.16 8.36 14.68
CA ARG A 60 6.40 9.56 15.06
C ARG A 60 5.28 9.24 16.06
N GLY A 61 4.72 8.04 15.99
CA GLY A 61 3.81 7.51 17.01
C GLY A 61 2.44 8.19 17.05
N ASP A 62 1.96 8.70 15.92
CA ASP A 62 0.59 9.22 15.75
C ASP A 62 -0.46 8.09 15.69
#